data_AF-A0A2V8RF06-F1
#
_entry.id   AF-A0A2V8RF06-F1
#
_cell.length_a   1.000
_cell.length_b   1.000
_cell.length_c   1.000
_cell.angle_alpha   90.00
_cell.angle_beta   90.00
_cell.angle_gamma   90.00
#
_symmetry.space_group_name_H-M   'P 1'
#
loop_
_entity.id
_entity.type
_entity.pdbx_description
1 polymer ?
#
loop_
_entity_poly.entity_id
_entity_poly.type
_entity_poly.pdbx_seq_one_letter_code
_entity_poly.pdbx_strand_id
1 'polypeptide(L)'
;MRVLHFAPRVCWPLDTGAKLRNYHLARVLAQRARLTLLAFDGAPDALINFENPYKQVVTVKRVEGYTAAKILRGAFGRIPLPLLNYTTGAMKQA
;
A
#
# COMPACT_ATOMS: atom_id res chain seq x y z
N MET A 1 -13.37 14.44 11.62
CA MET A 1 -13.10 12.99 11.60
C MET A 1 -11.69 12.72 11.06
N ARG A 2 -10.96 11.74 11.61
CA ARG A 2 -9.64 11.30 11.14
C ARG A 2 -9.78 9.86 10.62
N VAL A 3 -9.21 9.57 9.45
CA VAL A 3 -9.30 8.25 8.80
C VAL A 3 -7.90 7.80 8.40
N LEU A 4 -7.56 6.58 8.80
CA LEU A 4 -6.34 5.89 8.37
C LEU A 4 -6.69 4.96 7.22
N HIS A 5 -6.11 5.21 6.04
CA HIS A 5 -6.29 4.38 4.85
C HIS A 5 -5.08 3.47 4.68
N PHE A 6 -5.31 2.16 4.71
CA PHE A 6 -4.27 1.15 4.48
C PHE A 6 -4.29 0.68 3.03
N ALA A 7 -3.15 0.75 2.36
CA ALA A 7 -3.01 0.26 0.99
C ALA A 7 -1.65 -0.41 0.77
N PRO A 8 -1.55 -1.43 -0.11
CA PRO A 8 -0.27 -2.09 -0.36
C PRO A 8 0.74 -1.23 -1.13
N ARG A 9 0.29 -0.11 -1.73
CA ARG A 9 1.10 0.84 -2.52
C ARG A 9 0.51 2.23 -2.42
N VAL A 10 1.32 3.26 -2.65
CA VAL A 10 0.83 4.62 -2.87
C VAL A 10 -0.03 4.70 -4.14
N CYS A 11 -0.86 5.75 -4.23
CA CYS A 11 -1.76 5.94 -5.37
C CYS A 11 -1.05 6.38 -6.65
N TRP A 12 0.21 6.81 -6.58
CA TRP A 12 0.91 7.39 -7.74
C TRP A 12 1.96 6.43 -8.33
N PRO A 13 2.25 6.55 -9.62
CA PRO A 13 1.42 7.21 -10.65
C PRO A 13 0.08 6.46 -10.84
N LEU A 14 -0.94 7.11 -11.43
CA LEU A 14 -2.29 6.55 -11.64
C LEU A 14 -2.36 5.56 -12.83
N ASP A 15 -1.48 4.58 -12.84
CA ASP A 15 -1.22 3.67 -13.96
C ASP A 15 -1.92 2.30 -13.86
N THR A 16 -2.53 1.99 -12.71
CA THR A 16 -3.18 0.70 -12.44
C THR A 16 -4.55 0.90 -11.82
N GLY A 17 -5.47 -0.04 -12.08
CA GLY A 17 -6.85 0.05 -11.55
C GLY A 17 -6.91 0.15 -10.02
N ALA A 18 -6.03 -0.56 -9.31
CA ALA A 18 -5.97 -0.49 -7.85
C ALA A 18 -5.58 0.92 -7.34
N LYS A 19 -4.64 1.57 -8.02
CA LYS A 19 -4.19 2.94 -7.68
C LYS A 19 -5.26 3.98 -8.02
N LEU A 20 -5.89 3.87 -9.19
CA LEU A 20 -7.01 4.73 -9.60
C LEU A 20 -8.17 4.68 -8.60
N ARG A 21 -8.60 3.47 -8.23
CA ARG A 21 -9.65 3.27 -7.23
C ARG A 21 -9.31 3.94 -5.90
N ASN A 22 -8.10 3.69 -5.40
CA ASN A 22 -7.67 4.23 -4.10
C ASN A 22 -7.57 5.77 -4.14
N TYR A 23 -7.12 6.34 -5.25
CA TYR A 23 -7.06 7.79 -5.45
C TYR A 23 -8.45 8.44 -5.44
N HIS A 24 -9.38 7.95 -6.26
CA HIS A 24 -10.73 8.53 -6.35
C HIS A 24 -11.51 8.39 -5.04
N LEU A 25 -11.37 7.25 -4.36
CA LEU A 25 -11.96 7.04 -3.04
C LEU A 25 -11.40 8.05 -2.02
N ALA A 26 -10.07 8.20 -1.96
CA ALA A 26 -9.43 9.15 -1.06
C ALA A 26 -9.84 10.59 -1.35
N ARG A 27 -9.97 10.97 -2.63
CA ARG A 27 -10.40 12.32 -3.04
C ARG A 27 -11.78 12.67 -2.49
N VAL A 28 -12.74 11.76 -2.55
CA VAL A 28 -14.09 11.99 -2.00
C VAL A 28 -14.07 11.99 -0.48
N LEU A 29 -13.33 11.08 0.16
CA LEU A 29 -13.24 11.01 1.62
C LEU A 29 -12.56 12.25 2.21
N ALA A 30 -11.55 12.82 1.54
CA ALA A 30 -10.83 14.00 1.98
C ALA A 30 -11.72 15.24 2.11
N GLN A 31 -12.86 15.30 1.40
CA GLN A 31 -13.84 16.38 1.51
C GLN A 31 -14.52 16.42 2.88
N ARG A 32 -14.53 15.30 3.62
CA ARG A 32 -15.23 15.17 4.91
C ARG A 32 -14.35 14.68 6.06
N ALA A 33 -13.11 14.26 5.78
CA ALA A 33 -12.19 13.71 6.77
C ALA A 33 -10.72 14.10 6.50
N ARG A 34 -9.92 14.15 7.57
CA ARG A 34 -8.46 14.21 7.45
C ARG A 34 -7.93 12.80 7.23
N LEU A 35 -7.36 12.56 6.05
CA LEU A 35 -6.84 11.24 5.66
C LEU A 35 -5.34 11.14 5.91
N THR A 36 -4.93 10.02 6.49
CA THR A 36 -3.54 9.56 6.53
C THR A 36 -3.44 8.27 5.73
N LEU A 37 -2.51 8.20 4.77
CA LEU A 37 -2.20 6.97 4.04
C LEU A 37 -1.08 6.23 4.75
N LEU A 38 -1.27 4.94 5.03
CA LEU A 38 -0.20 4.01 5.36
C LEU A 38 -0.05 3.00 4.23
N ALA A 39 1.14 2.96 3.62
CA ALA A 39 1.43 2.07 2.51
C ALA A 39 2.84 1.51 2.53
N PHE A 40 3.07 0.42 1.77
CA PHE A 40 4.43 0.03 1.42
C PHE A 40 4.95 0.93 0.30
N ASP A 41 6.27 1.14 0.32
CA ASP A 41 7.17 1.77 -0.67
C ASP A 41 6.54 2.43 -1.91
N GLY A 42 7.02 3.64 -2.25
CA GLY A 42 6.59 4.41 -3.41
C GLY A 42 7.28 5.77 -3.46
N ALA A 43 7.85 6.09 -4.62
CA ALA A 43 8.50 7.39 -4.84
C ALA A 43 7.49 8.54 -4.66
N PRO A 44 7.74 9.48 -3.73
CA PRO A 44 6.96 10.72 -3.63
C PRO A 44 7.02 11.56 -4.91
N ASP A 45 8.02 11.34 -5.76
CA ASP A 45 8.35 12.21 -6.89
C ASP A 45 7.30 12.24 -8.01
N ALA A 46 6.34 11.30 -8.01
CA ALA A 46 5.19 11.32 -8.92
C ALA A 46 4.08 12.30 -8.48
N LEU A 47 4.24 13.01 -7.35
CA LEU A 47 3.29 14.00 -6.83
C LEU A 47 3.16 15.25 -7.70
N ILE A 48 4.05 15.47 -8.68
CA ILE A 48 4.18 16.76 -9.38
C ILE A 48 2.91 17.16 -10.16
N ASN A 49 2.04 16.22 -10.53
CA ASN A 49 0.90 16.50 -11.42
C ASN A 49 -0.51 16.21 -10.85
N PHE A 50 -0.64 15.68 -9.62
CA PHE A 50 -1.96 15.33 -9.08
C PHE A 50 -2.17 15.91 -7.69
N GLU A 51 -3.38 16.44 -7.45
CA GLU A 51 -3.79 16.88 -6.11
C GLU A 51 -3.69 15.70 -5.12
N ASN A 52 -2.93 15.87 -4.04
CA ASN A 52 -2.75 14.86 -3.01
C ASN A 52 -3.91 14.92 -2.00
N PRO A 53 -4.82 13.92 -1.96
CA PRO A 53 -5.95 13.93 -1.04
C PRO A 53 -5.56 13.62 0.42
N TYR A 54 -4.32 13.19 0.67
CA TYR A 54 -3.84 12.81 1.99
C TYR A 54 -3.16 14.00 2.67
N LYS A 55 -3.47 14.21 3.96
CA LYS A 55 -2.73 15.16 4.79
C LYS A 55 -1.36 14.63 5.20
N GLN A 56 -1.24 13.31 5.26
CA GLN A 56 0.02 12.65 5.59
C GLN A 56 0.09 11.32 4.84
N VAL A 57 1.28 11.00 4.34
CA VAL A 57 1.59 9.72 3.70
C VAL A 57 2.75 9.11 4.45
N VAL A 58 2.54 7.92 4.99
CA VAL A 58 3.55 7.14 5.69
C VAL A 58 3.85 5.92 4.83
N THR A 59 5.09 5.81 4.36
CA THR A 59 5.56 4.67 3.59
C THR A 59 6.51 3.83 4.42
N VAL A 60 6.29 2.52 4.48
CA VAL A 60 7.19 1.56 5.09
C VAL A 60 7.91 0.74 4.00
N LYS A 61 9.18 0.38 4.25
CA LYS A 61 9.95 -0.43 3.30
C LYS A 61 9.24 -1.75 3.04
N ARG A 62 9.05 -2.05 1.75
CA ARG A 62 8.48 -3.33 1.36
C ARG A 62 9.54 -4.42 1.49
N VAL A 63 9.29 -5.41 2.35
CA VAL A 63 10.13 -6.62 2.39
C VAL A 63 9.82 -7.42 1.12
N GLU A 64 10.85 -7.92 0.44
CA GLU A 64 10.70 -8.64 -0.83
C GLU A 64 9.65 -9.76 -0.73
N GLY A 65 8.71 -9.73 -1.68
CA GLY A 65 7.62 -10.69 -1.76
C GLY A 65 8.14 -12.07 -2.12
N TYR A 66 8.78 -12.22 -3.28
CA TYR A 66 9.17 -13.50 -3.83
C TYR A 66 10.63 -13.85 -3.51
N THR A 67 10.92 -14.18 -2.26
CA THR A 67 12.21 -14.80 -1.94
C THR A 67 12.17 -16.29 -2.30
N ALA A 68 13.30 -16.86 -2.71
CA ALA A 68 13.41 -18.30 -3.03
C ALA A 68 12.88 -19.17 -1.87
N ALA A 69 13.14 -18.76 -0.63
CA ALA A 69 12.62 -19.40 0.57
C ALA A 69 11.07 -19.39 0.65
N LYS A 70 10.42 -18.30 0.27
CA LYS A 70 8.95 -18.22 0.24
C LYS A 70 8.37 -19.07 -0.89
N ILE A 71 9.01 -19.08 -2.06
CA ILE A 71 8.60 -19.93 -3.19
C ILE A 71 8.65 -21.40 -2.79
N LEU A 72 9.78 -21.86 -2.22
CA LEU A 72 9.90 -23.23 -1.71
C LEU A 72 8.87 -23.53 -0.62
N ARG A 73 8.66 -22.61 0.32
CA ARG A 73 7.67 -22.77 1.39
C ARG A 73 6.23 -22.78 0.87
N GLY A 74 5.94 -22.08 -0.21
CA GLY A 74 4.64 -22.12 -0.89
C GLY A 74 4.44 -23.36 -1.76
N ALA A 75 5.51 -23.89 -2.37
CA ALA A 75 5.48 -25.09 -3.20
C ALA A 75 5.31 -26.38 -2.39
N PHE A 76 5.94 -26.44 -1.21
CA PHE A 76 5.93 -27.63 -0.34
C PHE A 76 5.09 -27.46 0.93
N GLY A 77 4.50 -26.28 1.16
CA GLY A 77 3.74 -25.97 2.37
C GLY A 77 2.25 -25.77 2.13
N ARG A 78 1.49 -25.70 3.21
CA ARG A 78 0.02 -25.53 3.19
C ARG A 78 -0.44 -24.09 2.96
N ILE A 79 0.46 -23.11 3.02
CA ILE A 79 0.14 -21.69 2.94
C ILE A 79 0.42 -21.20 1.52
N PRO A 80 -0.60 -20.77 0.76
CA PRO A 80 -0.41 -20.22 -0.58
C PRO A 80 0.60 -19.08 -0.61
N LEU A 81 1.43 -19.07 -1.65
CA LEU A 81 2.47 -18.06 -1.87
C LEU A 81 1.97 -16.60 -1.80
N PRO A 82 0.76 -16.25 -2.30
CA PRO A 82 0.22 -14.91 -2.11
C PRO A 82 0.05 -14.50 -0.64
N LEU A 83 -0.39 -15.40 0.25
CA LEU A 83 -0.54 -15.08 1.67
C LEU A 83 0.82 -14.87 2.34
N LEU A 84 1.82 -15.69 2.01
CA LEU A 84 3.20 -15.52 2.48
C LEU A 84 3.84 -14.18 2.06
N ASN A 85 3.35 -13.58 0.97
CA ASN A 85 3.81 -12.28 0.47
C ASN A 85 3.19 -11.10 1.22
N TYR A 86 2.04 -11.29 1.87
CA TYR A 86 1.33 -10.24 2.61
C TYR A 86 1.59 -10.27 4.13
N THR A 87 1.98 -11.41 4.70
CA THR A 87 2.38 -11.49 6.12
C THR A 87 3.88 -11.21 6.29
N THR A 88 4.26 -9.96 6.53
CA THR A 88 5.64 -9.60 6.95
C THR A 88 5.68 -9.27 8.45
N GLY A 89 6.86 -9.43 9.07
CA GLY A 89 7.06 -9.05 10.47
C GLY A 89 6.78 -7.55 10.71
N ALA A 90 7.21 -6.70 9.79
CA ALA A 90 6.94 -5.26 9.83
C ALA A 90 5.43 -4.94 9.79
N MET A 91 4.64 -5.69 9.01
CA MET A 91 3.18 -5.49 8.97
C MET A 91 2.46 -5.99 10.23
N LYS A 92 3.04 -6.95 10.95
CA LYS A 92 2.50 -7.41 12.24
C LYS A 92 2.84 -6.47 13.41
N GLN A 93 3.83 -5.59 13.24
CA GLN A 93 4.34 -4.69 14.28
C GLN A 93 3.82 -3.24 14.16
N ALA A 94 3.22 -2.87 13.03
CA ALA A 94 2.61 -1.57 12.75
C ALA A 94 1.12 -1.57 13.09
#